data_AF-A0A0A8JZF3-F1
#
_entry.id   AF-A0A0A8JZF3-F1
#
_cell.length_a   1.000
_cell.length_b   1.000
_cell.length_c   1.000
_cell.angle_alpha   90.00
_cell.angle_beta   90.00
_cell.angle_gamma   90.00
#
_symmetry.space_group_name_H-M   'P 1'
#
loop_
_entity.id
_entity.type
_entity.pdbx_description
1 polymer ?
#
loop_
_entity_poly.entity_id
_entity_poly.type
_entity_poly.pdbx_seq_one_letter_code
_entity_poly.pdbx_strand_id
1 'polypeptide(L)'
;MLPRSTHDRTRREAAAGKQSGRTQEIQRLIGRSLRAVTNLAGMAEKQIVIDCDVLQADGGTRTASITGAWVALHDALAWMEARSMIKGGVLRDHVAAVSCGLYGGEPVLDLDYAEDSEADADANFVITGKGGIVEVQGTAETEPFSQEQFDQLMLLARAGIADLVELQKMTIA
;
A
#
# COMPACT_ATOMS: atom_id res chain seq x y z
N MET A 1 -7.78 -0.11 11.69
CA MET A 1 -8.39 -1.46 11.69
C MET A 1 -9.56 -1.48 12.65
N LEU A 2 -10.71 -2.01 12.21
CA LEU A 2 -11.87 -2.17 13.09
C LEU A 2 -11.68 -3.36 14.06
N PRO A 3 -12.26 -3.33 15.28
CA PRO A 3 -12.01 -4.36 16.31
C PRO A 3 -12.27 -5.81 15.90
N ARG A 4 -13.15 -6.06 14.92
CA ARG A 4 -13.46 -7.42 14.42
C ARG A 4 -13.13 -7.59 12.94
N SER A 5 -12.17 -6.82 12.45
CA SER A 5 -11.62 -7.04 11.10
C SER A 5 -10.74 -8.29 11.04
N THR A 6 -10.10 -8.66 12.14
CA THR A 6 -9.21 -9.82 12.30
C THR A 6 -9.96 -11.07 12.81
N HIS A 7 -9.36 -12.26 12.64
CA HIS A 7 -9.92 -13.53 13.15
C HIS A 7 -10.25 -13.46 14.65
N ASP A 8 -9.29 -13.00 15.45
CA ASP A 8 -9.49 -12.66 16.85
C ASP A 8 -9.81 -11.17 17.03
N ARG A 9 -10.72 -10.87 17.95
CA ARG A 9 -11.12 -9.48 18.22
C ARG A 9 -9.95 -8.69 18.81
N THR A 10 -9.54 -7.63 18.12
CA THR A 10 -8.54 -6.68 18.61
C THR A 10 -9.17 -5.57 19.45
N ARG A 11 -8.39 -4.99 20.37
CA ARG A 11 -8.83 -3.86 21.18
C ARG A 11 -8.83 -2.59 20.32
N ARG A 12 -9.89 -1.77 20.43
CA ARG A 12 -9.95 -0.47 19.74
C ARG A 12 -8.87 0.47 20.30
N GLU A 13 -7.99 0.98 19.44
CA GLU A 13 -6.89 1.87 19.84
C GLU A 13 -7.38 3.17 20.52
N ALA A 14 -8.50 3.74 20.07
CA ALA A 14 -9.13 4.88 20.72
C ALA A 14 -9.48 4.61 22.20
N ALA A 15 -9.89 3.38 22.53
CA ALA A 15 -10.18 2.96 23.91
C ALA A 15 -8.92 2.56 24.71
N ALA A 16 -7.76 2.47 24.05
CA ALA A 16 -6.45 2.27 24.67
C ALA A 16 -5.69 3.59 24.88
N GLY A 17 -6.19 4.71 24.32
CA GLY A 17 -5.61 6.04 24.47
C GLY A 17 -4.31 6.26 23.67
N LYS A 18 -3.89 5.29 22.85
CA LYS A 18 -2.70 5.40 21.99
C LYS A 18 -2.81 4.49 20.76
N GLN A 19 -2.22 4.95 19.67
CA GLN A 19 -2.00 4.12 18.47
C GLN A 19 -0.81 3.17 18.71
N SER A 20 -0.89 1.98 18.12
CA SER A 20 0.21 1.02 18.10
C SER A 20 1.34 1.47 17.16
N GLY A 21 2.54 0.92 17.36
CA GLY A 21 3.68 1.15 16.45
C GLY A 21 3.36 0.72 15.01
N ARG A 22 2.71 -0.44 14.85
CA ARG A 22 2.24 -0.95 13.54
C ARG A 22 1.30 0.04 12.84
N THR A 23 0.33 0.61 13.56
CA THR A 23 -0.57 1.63 12.99
C THR A 23 0.20 2.85 12.50
N GLN A 24 1.13 3.36 13.31
CA GLN A 24 1.92 4.54 12.96
C GLN A 24 2.85 4.28 11.76
N GLU A 25 3.48 3.10 11.71
CA GLU A 25 4.30 2.66 10.57
C GLU A 25 3.50 2.68 9.27
N ILE A 26 2.33 2.01 9.25
CA ILE A 26 1.47 1.91 8.08
C ILE A 26 0.95 3.29 7.65
N GLN A 27 0.52 4.14 8.59
CA GLN A 27 0.09 5.51 8.28
C GLN A 27 1.20 6.32 7.60
N ARG A 28 2.43 6.20 8.11
CA ARG A 28 3.59 6.88 7.52
C ARG A 28 3.91 6.33 6.13
N LEU A 29 3.83 5.00 5.94
CA LEU A 29 4.03 4.33 4.66
C LEU A 29 3.02 4.84 3.62
N ILE A 30 1.71 4.72 3.88
CA ILE A 30 0.64 5.19 2.98
C ILE A 30 0.86 6.66 2.59
N GLY A 31 1.14 7.51 3.58
CA GLY A 31 1.41 8.92 3.32
C GLY A 31 2.63 9.15 2.42
N ARG A 32 3.73 8.41 2.63
CA ARG A 32 4.93 8.52 1.75
C ARG A 32 4.60 8.06 0.33
N SER A 33 3.92 6.94 0.18
CA SER A 33 3.54 6.35 -1.12
C SER A 33 2.72 7.31 -1.97
N LEU A 34 1.66 7.90 -1.40
CA LEU A 34 0.79 8.81 -2.14
C LEU A 34 1.47 10.16 -2.46
N ARG A 35 2.28 10.68 -1.54
CA ARG A 35 3.03 11.93 -1.79
C ARG A 35 4.07 11.77 -2.90
N ALA A 36 4.67 10.58 -3.06
CA ALA A 36 5.68 10.33 -4.09
C ALA A 36 5.14 10.56 -5.52
N VAL A 37 3.85 10.31 -5.75
CA VAL A 37 3.19 10.50 -7.05
C VAL A 37 2.33 11.77 -7.13
N THR A 38 2.38 12.64 -6.11
CA THR A 38 1.55 13.85 -6.02
C THR A 38 2.40 15.11 -6.10
N ASN A 39 2.01 16.06 -6.96
CA ASN A 39 2.58 17.39 -7.02
C ASN A 39 2.05 18.26 -5.87
N LEU A 40 2.67 18.19 -4.70
CA LEU A 40 2.23 18.95 -3.53
C LEU A 40 2.24 20.48 -3.76
N ALA A 41 3.17 21.00 -4.56
CA ALA A 41 3.16 22.43 -4.94
C ALA A 41 1.90 22.80 -5.76
N GLY A 42 1.41 21.87 -6.58
CA GLY A 42 0.17 22.01 -7.35
C GLY A 42 -1.10 21.97 -6.47
N MET A 43 -1.00 21.46 -5.25
CA MET A 43 -2.11 21.47 -4.28
C MET A 43 -2.28 22.81 -3.56
N ALA A 44 -1.32 23.74 -3.69
CA ALA A 44 -1.27 24.99 -2.92
C ALA A 44 -1.37 24.71 -1.40
N GLU A 45 -2.04 25.59 -0.64
CA GLU A 45 -2.21 25.44 0.82
C GLU A 45 -3.42 24.56 1.16
N LYS A 46 -3.47 23.35 0.59
CA LYS A 46 -4.56 22.39 0.84
C LYS A 46 -4.01 21.08 1.37
N GLN A 47 -4.77 20.50 2.29
CA GLN A 47 -4.48 19.20 2.87
C GLN A 47 -5.58 18.22 2.48
N ILE A 48 -5.16 17.05 2.02
CA ILE A 48 -6.04 15.89 1.89
C ILE A 48 -5.68 14.94 3.03
N VAL A 49 -6.69 14.52 3.78
CA VAL A 49 -6.58 13.49 4.81
C VAL A 49 -7.03 12.17 4.20
N ILE A 50 -6.20 11.14 4.35
CA ILE A 50 -6.47 9.80 3.82
C ILE A 50 -6.72 8.90 5.03
N ASP A 51 -7.92 8.33 5.07
CA ASP A 51 -8.35 7.40 6.11
C ASP A 51 -8.56 6.02 5.49
N CYS A 52 -7.73 5.06 5.91
CA CYS A 52 -7.82 3.67 5.48
C CYS A 52 -8.27 2.80 6.66
N ASP A 53 -9.56 2.46 6.69
CA ASP A 53 -10.14 1.59 7.70
C ASP A 53 -10.40 0.19 7.18
N VAL A 54 -9.62 -0.76 7.70
CA VAL A 54 -9.77 -2.18 7.39
C VAL A 54 -11.06 -2.73 8.00
N LEU A 55 -11.96 -3.17 7.12
CA LEU A 55 -13.23 -3.82 7.48
C LEU A 55 -13.05 -5.31 7.75
N GLN A 56 -12.22 -5.98 6.95
CA GLN A 56 -11.81 -7.37 7.08
C GLN A 56 -10.32 -7.48 6.74
N ALA A 57 -9.58 -8.23 7.55
CA ALA A 57 -8.14 -8.42 7.43
C ALA A 57 -7.85 -9.91 7.18
N ASP A 58 -7.15 -10.19 6.08
CA ASP A 58 -6.75 -11.55 5.69
C ASP A 58 -5.45 -11.49 4.87
N GLY A 59 -4.42 -10.84 5.41
CA GLY A 59 -3.19 -10.50 4.67
C GLY A 59 -3.29 -9.17 3.90
N GLY A 60 -2.16 -8.66 3.41
CA GLY A 60 -2.08 -7.54 2.46
C GLY A 60 -2.73 -6.19 2.85
N THR A 61 -3.20 -5.99 4.09
CA THR A 61 -4.03 -4.80 4.41
C THR A 61 -3.35 -3.45 4.15
N ARG A 62 -2.03 -3.35 4.34
CA ARG A 62 -1.26 -2.12 4.09
C ARG A 62 -1.09 -1.84 2.59
N THR A 63 -0.87 -2.88 1.80
CA THR A 63 -0.63 -2.80 0.35
C THR A 63 -1.95 -2.51 -0.38
N ALA A 64 -3.02 -3.21 0.01
CA ALA A 64 -4.38 -2.91 -0.40
C ALA A 64 -4.79 -1.46 -0.07
N SER A 65 -4.43 -0.96 1.13
CA SER A 65 -4.71 0.42 1.53
C SER A 65 -4.01 1.44 0.63
N ILE A 66 -2.76 1.21 0.20
CA ILE A 66 -2.05 2.11 -0.72
C ILE A 66 -2.73 2.11 -2.09
N THR A 67 -2.98 0.92 -2.63
CA THR A 67 -3.57 0.73 -3.96
C THR A 67 -4.96 1.35 -4.05
N GLY A 68 -5.82 1.16 -3.04
CA GLY A 68 -7.15 1.76 -2.98
C GLY A 68 -7.12 3.26 -2.68
N ALA A 69 -6.23 3.72 -1.78
CA ALA A 69 -6.16 5.13 -1.44
C ALA A 69 -5.70 6.01 -2.61
N TRP A 70 -4.94 5.47 -3.56
CA TRP A 70 -4.62 6.20 -4.79
C TRP A 70 -5.88 6.51 -5.61
N VAL A 71 -6.83 5.58 -5.72
CA VAL A 71 -8.11 5.81 -6.41
C VAL A 71 -8.93 6.87 -5.68
N ALA A 72 -9.03 6.77 -4.35
CA ALA A 72 -9.73 7.79 -3.55
C ALA A 72 -9.09 9.19 -3.68
N LEU A 73 -7.76 9.25 -3.74
CA LEU A 73 -7.02 10.49 -3.96
C LEU A 73 -7.28 11.06 -5.36
N HIS A 74 -7.31 10.21 -6.39
CA HIS A 74 -7.69 10.61 -7.74
C HIS A 74 -9.06 11.29 -7.75
N ASP A 75 -10.08 10.66 -7.16
CA ASP A 75 -11.45 11.19 -7.14
C ASP A 75 -11.55 12.52 -6.37
N ALA A 76 -10.84 12.62 -5.24
CA ALA A 76 -10.76 13.86 -4.48
C ALA A 76 -10.13 15.00 -5.31
N LEU A 77 -9.03 14.73 -6.01
CA LEU A 77 -8.36 15.71 -6.86
C LEU A 77 -9.22 16.10 -8.08
N ALA A 78 -9.88 15.14 -8.73
CA ALA A 78 -10.81 15.40 -9.82
C ALA A 78 -11.98 16.28 -9.37
N TRP A 79 -12.55 15.99 -8.20
CA TRP A 79 -13.62 16.80 -7.60
C TRP A 79 -13.16 18.24 -7.29
N MET A 80 -11.92 18.41 -6.83
CA MET A 80 -11.30 19.71 -6.54
C MET A 80 -11.01 20.49 -7.82
N GLU A 81 -10.53 19.82 -8.88
CA GLU A 81 -10.26 20.42 -10.19
C GLU A 81 -11.56 20.91 -10.85
N ALA A 82 -12.62 20.10 -10.82
CA ALA A 82 -13.94 20.49 -11.33
C ALA A 82 -14.52 21.74 -10.64
N ARG A 83 -14.03 22.06 -9.43
CA ARG A 83 -14.41 23.24 -8.65
C ARG A 83 -13.40 24.38 -8.73
N SER A 84 -12.40 24.26 -9.62
CA SER A 84 -11.32 25.24 -9.76
C SER A 84 -10.56 25.50 -8.46
N MET A 85 -10.54 24.54 -7.54
CA MET A 85 -9.80 24.66 -6.27
C MET A 85 -8.30 24.45 -6.48
N ILE A 86 -7.95 23.60 -7.45
CA ILE A 86 -6.59 23.30 -7.89
C ILE A 86 -6.57 23.32 -9.43
N LYS A 87 -5.36 23.34 -9.99
CA LYS A 87 -5.17 23.11 -11.43
C LYS A 87 -5.01 21.61 -11.69
N GLY A 88 -5.28 21.18 -12.93
CA GLY A 88 -5.02 19.80 -13.35
C GLY A 88 -3.54 19.41 -13.29
N GLY A 89 -3.31 18.10 -13.37
CA GLY A 89 -1.96 17.52 -13.36
C GLY A 89 -1.30 17.50 -11.97
N VAL A 90 -2.10 17.52 -10.90
CA VAL A 90 -1.58 17.33 -9.53
C VAL A 90 -1.11 15.88 -9.32
N LEU A 91 -1.85 14.90 -9.82
CA LEU A 91 -1.45 13.50 -9.77
C LEU A 91 -0.53 13.19 -10.95
N ARG A 92 0.72 12.76 -10.68
CA ARG A 92 1.80 12.63 -11.68
C ARG A 92 1.93 11.22 -12.27
N ASP A 93 1.53 10.22 -11.50
CA ASP A 93 1.64 8.81 -11.84
C ASP A 93 0.67 7.98 -10.99
N HIS A 94 0.50 6.71 -11.38
CA HIS A 94 -0.11 5.69 -10.54
C HIS A 94 0.86 5.26 -9.44
N VAL A 95 0.35 4.80 -8.31
CA VAL A 95 1.12 4.01 -7.34
C VAL A 95 0.24 2.87 -6.84
N ALA A 96 0.82 1.69 -6.78
CA ALA A 96 0.21 0.52 -6.17
C ALA A 96 1.25 -0.23 -5.34
N ALA A 97 0.77 -1.13 -4.50
CA ALA A 97 1.62 -1.91 -3.63
C ALA A 97 1.11 -3.35 -3.53
N VAL A 98 2.05 -4.27 -3.31
CA VAL A 98 1.78 -5.70 -3.13
C VAL A 98 2.78 -6.29 -2.14
N SER A 99 2.36 -7.32 -1.40
CA SER A 99 3.24 -8.13 -0.57
C SER A 99 3.72 -9.33 -1.37
N CYS A 100 4.95 -9.75 -1.18
CA CYS A 100 5.47 -11.04 -1.65
C CYS A 100 6.22 -11.70 -0.50
N GLY A 101 6.40 -13.01 -0.55
CA GLY A 101 7.25 -13.70 0.42
C GLY A 101 7.70 -15.06 -0.05
N LEU A 102 8.54 -15.69 0.75
CA LEU A 102 8.96 -17.07 0.58
C LEU A 102 8.10 -17.95 1.47
N TYR A 103 7.28 -18.80 0.85
CA TYR A 103 6.45 -19.78 1.53
C TYR A 103 6.91 -21.18 1.16
N GLY A 104 7.46 -21.92 2.14
CA GLY A 104 8.07 -23.23 1.88
C GLY A 104 9.23 -23.18 0.89
N GLY A 105 9.99 -22.07 0.87
CA GLY A 105 11.08 -21.81 -0.07
C GLY A 105 10.66 -21.31 -1.46
N GLU A 106 9.37 -21.25 -1.76
CA GLU A 106 8.86 -20.78 -3.05
C GLU A 106 8.43 -19.30 -2.98
N PRO A 107 8.76 -18.47 -3.99
CA PRO A 107 8.34 -17.09 -4.03
C PRO A 107 6.85 -16.96 -4.40
N VAL A 108 6.07 -16.34 -3.52
CA VAL A 108 4.62 -16.15 -3.64
C VAL A 108 4.28 -14.65 -3.66
N LEU A 109 3.25 -14.31 -4.46
CA LEU A 109 2.71 -12.96 -4.63
C LEU A 109 1.39 -12.84 -3.87
N ASP A 110 1.18 -11.69 -3.22
CA ASP A 110 -0.05 -11.29 -2.53
C ASP A 110 -0.47 -12.24 -1.39
N LEU A 111 0.43 -12.39 -0.41
CA LEU A 111 0.24 -13.30 0.74
C LEU A 111 -1.07 -13.04 1.50
N ASP A 112 -1.84 -14.10 1.72
CA ASP A 112 -2.93 -14.11 2.69
C ASP A 112 -2.42 -14.18 4.14
N TYR A 113 -3.32 -14.20 5.14
CA TYR A 113 -2.89 -14.23 6.54
C TYR A 113 -2.15 -15.51 6.93
N ALA A 114 -2.57 -16.67 6.41
CA ALA A 114 -1.94 -17.94 6.75
C ALA A 114 -0.53 -17.99 6.16
N GLU A 115 -0.39 -17.59 4.90
CA GLU A 115 0.89 -17.50 4.21
C GLU A 115 1.83 -16.49 4.89
N ASP A 116 1.36 -15.29 5.23
CA ASP A 116 2.15 -14.24 5.92
C ASP A 116 2.60 -14.69 7.32
N SER A 117 1.78 -15.48 8.02
CA SER A 117 2.10 -15.95 9.37
C SER A 117 3.14 -17.08 9.42
N GLU A 118 3.33 -17.79 8.31
CA GLU A 118 4.22 -18.95 8.18
C GLU A 118 5.39 -18.68 7.21
N ALA A 119 5.43 -17.53 6.54
CA ALA A 119 6.49 -17.19 5.60
C ALA A 119 7.86 -17.09 6.30
N ASP A 120 8.89 -17.63 5.65
CA ASP A 120 10.27 -17.57 6.15
C ASP A 120 10.81 -16.13 6.10
N ALA A 121 10.36 -15.40 5.07
CA ALA A 121 10.72 -14.03 4.83
C ALA A 121 9.67 -13.34 3.92
N ASP A 122 9.29 -12.10 4.26
CA ASP A 122 8.27 -11.31 3.57
C ASP A 122 8.80 -9.96 3.10
N ALA A 123 8.18 -9.40 2.06
CA ALA A 123 8.50 -8.07 1.58
C ALA A 123 7.27 -7.34 1.05
N ASN A 124 7.17 -6.05 1.38
CA ASN A 124 6.18 -5.15 0.83
C ASN A 124 6.85 -4.24 -0.21
N PHE A 125 6.27 -4.19 -1.42
CA PHE A 125 6.77 -3.40 -2.53
C PHE A 125 5.76 -2.30 -2.88
N VAL A 126 6.25 -1.06 -3.04
CA VAL A 126 5.46 0.08 -3.51
C VAL A 126 6.12 0.62 -4.77
N ILE A 127 5.43 0.50 -5.92
CA ILE A 127 5.98 0.84 -7.24
C ILE A 127 4.98 1.75 -7.98
N THR A 128 5.52 2.71 -8.74
CA THR A 128 4.71 3.63 -9.55
C THR A 128 4.29 2.97 -10.88
N GLY A 129 3.30 3.54 -11.56
CA GLY A 129 2.84 3.07 -12.87
C GLY A 129 3.94 3.05 -13.94
N LYS A 130 4.94 3.94 -13.82
CA LYS A 130 6.14 3.95 -14.69
C LYS A 130 7.24 2.97 -14.27
N GLY A 131 7.01 2.14 -13.24
CA GLY A 131 7.95 1.16 -12.72
C GLY A 131 8.99 1.72 -11.74
N GLY A 132 8.84 2.97 -11.30
CA GLY A 132 9.71 3.58 -10.29
C GLY A 132 9.45 3.00 -8.90
N ILE A 133 10.51 2.64 -8.17
CA ILE A 133 10.38 2.12 -6.81
C ILE A 133 10.19 3.30 -5.85
N VAL A 134 9.12 3.28 -5.06
CA VAL A 134 8.86 4.27 -4.00
C VAL A 134 9.40 3.76 -2.67
N GLU A 135 9.09 2.51 -2.34
CA GLU A 135 9.53 1.89 -1.09
C GLU A 135 9.60 0.37 -1.25
N VAL A 136 10.59 -0.24 -0.60
CA VAL A 136 10.70 -1.70 -0.44
C VAL A 136 11.02 -1.96 1.02
N GLN A 137 10.22 -2.79 1.66
CA GLN A 137 10.41 -3.20 3.04
C GLN A 137 10.43 -4.72 3.07
N GLY A 138 11.63 -5.30 3.12
CA GLY A 138 11.83 -6.74 3.28
C GLY A 138 12.27 -7.08 4.69
N THR A 139 11.71 -8.15 5.25
CA THR A 139 12.03 -8.69 6.57
C THR A 139 12.22 -10.19 6.46
N ALA A 140 13.27 -10.68 7.11
CA ALA A 140 13.49 -12.10 7.30
C ALA A 140 13.66 -12.33 8.80
N GLU A 141 12.70 -12.99 9.44
CA GLU A 141 12.75 -13.23 10.89
C GLU A 141 13.64 -14.43 11.24
N THR A 142 13.84 -15.34 10.30
CA THR A 142 14.65 -16.56 10.47
C THR A 142 15.86 -16.60 9.52
N GLU A 143 15.70 -17.13 8.32
CA GLU A 143 16.75 -17.23 7.31
C GLU A 143 16.73 -15.98 6.41
N PRO A 144 17.86 -15.23 6.30
CA PRO A 144 17.94 -14.06 5.43
C PRO A 144 17.72 -14.41 3.95
N PHE A 145 17.09 -13.50 3.21
CA PHE A 145 17.01 -13.60 1.76
C PHE A 145 18.40 -13.70 1.12
N SER A 146 18.55 -14.59 0.14
CA SER A 146 19.58 -14.44 -0.88
C SER A 146 19.23 -13.29 -1.83
N GLN A 147 20.22 -12.74 -2.54
CA GLN A 147 19.96 -11.71 -3.54
C GLN A 147 19.05 -12.24 -4.65
N GLU A 148 19.26 -13.48 -5.07
CA GLU A 148 18.49 -14.15 -6.11
C GLU A 148 17.02 -14.32 -5.70
N GLN A 149 16.75 -14.69 -4.45
CA GLN A 149 15.39 -14.78 -3.91
C GLN A 149 14.71 -13.42 -3.88
N PHE A 150 15.42 -12.38 -3.41
CA PHE A 150 14.88 -11.02 -3.41
C PHE A 150 14.54 -10.54 -4.84
N ASP A 151 15.41 -10.83 -5.82
CA ASP A 151 15.18 -10.47 -7.21
C ASP A 151 13.96 -11.19 -7.81
N GLN A 152 13.73 -12.46 -7.42
CA GLN A 152 12.51 -13.20 -7.78
C GLN A 152 11.25 -12.54 -7.21
N LEU A 153 11.26 -12.15 -5.93
CA LEU A 153 10.13 -11.44 -5.31
C LEU A 153 9.88 -10.07 -5.95
N MET A 154 10.95 -9.34 -6.29
CA MET A 154 10.85 -8.06 -7.00
C MET A 154 10.24 -8.24 -8.40
N LEU A 155 10.57 -9.33 -9.11
CA LEU A 155 9.98 -9.64 -10.41
C LEU A 155 8.46 -9.89 -10.29
N LEU A 156 8.06 -10.71 -9.31
CA LEU A 156 6.64 -10.96 -9.01
C LEU A 156 5.91 -9.66 -8.65
N ALA A 157 6.51 -8.86 -7.78
CA ALA A 157 5.93 -7.60 -7.34
C ALA A 157 5.69 -6.63 -8.51
N ARG A 158 6.63 -6.54 -9.45
CA ARG A 158 6.49 -5.69 -10.65
C ARG A 158 5.34 -6.16 -11.54
N ALA A 159 5.21 -7.47 -11.73
CA ALA A 159 4.11 -8.03 -12.51
C ALA A 159 2.75 -7.75 -11.83
N GLY A 160 2.62 -8.09 -10.55
CA GLY A 160 1.38 -7.84 -9.80
C GLY A 160 1.00 -6.36 -9.73
N ILE A 161 1.98 -5.47 -9.54
CA ILE A 161 1.72 -4.02 -9.54
C ILE A 161 1.29 -3.52 -10.92
N ALA A 162 1.83 -4.07 -12.02
CA ALA A 162 1.35 -3.72 -13.35
C ALA A 162 -0.13 -4.06 -13.52
N ASP A 163 -0.57 -5.24 -13.06
CA ASP A 163 -1.97 -5.65 -13.08
C ASP A 163 -2.84 -4.73 -12.22
N LEU A 164 -2.40 -4.39 -10.99
CA LEU A 164 -3.11 -3.47 -10.11
C LEU A 164 -3.25 -2.07 -10.71
N VAL A 165 -2.23 -1.58 -11.42
CA VAL A 165 -2.27 -0.29 -12.11
C VAL A 165 -3.28 -0.31 -13.26
N GLU A 166 -3.39 -1.42 -14.00
CA GLU A 166 -4.45 -1.56 -15.01
C GLU A 166 -5.84 -1.56 -14.38
N LEU A 167 -6.04 -2.24 -13.25
CA LEU A 167 -7.31 -2.20 -12.52
C LEU A 167 -7.64 -0.78 -12.01
N GLN A 168 -6.66 -0.04 -11.52
CA GLN A 168 -6.84 1.37 -11.16
C GLN A 168 -7.29 2.20 -12.36
N LYS A 169 -6.65 2.05 -13.52
CA LYS A 169 -7.02 2.75 -14.77
C LYS A 169 -8.45 2.43 -15.19
N MET A 170 -8.84 1.16 -15.15
CA MET A 170 -10.21 0.73 -15.45
C MET A 170 -11.24 1.34 -14.50
N THR A 171 -10.87 1.54 -13.22
CA THR A 171 -11.77 2.04 -12.18
C THR A 171 -12.08 3.53 -12.35
N ILE A 172 -11.11 4.32 -12.82
CA ILE A 172 -11.23 5.79 -12.95
C ILE A 172 -11.61 6.25 -14.37
N ALA A 173 -11.79 5.31 -15.30
CA ALA A 173 -12.10 5.59 -16.70
C ALA A 173 -13.52 6.11 -16.94
#